data_AF-A0A7X6XUV1-F1
#
_entry.id   AF-A0A7X6XUV1-F1
#
_cell.length_a   1.000
_cell.length_b   1.000
_cell.length_c   1.000
_cell.angle_alpha   90.00
_cell.angle_beta   90.00
_cell.angle_gamma   90.00
#
_symmetry.space_group_name_H-M   'P 1'
#
loop_
_entity.id
_entity.type
_entity.pdbx_description
1 polymer ?
#
loop_
_entity_poly.entity_id
_entity_poly.type
_entity_poly.pdbx_seq_one_letter_code
_entity_poly.pdbx_strand_id
1 'polypeptide(L)' 'DDEKVFANTYGLWIEELNKLARSIFVIDVDGTLLYSELVSETAQEPNYDKALSYLK' A
#
# COMPACT_ATOMS: atom_id res chain seq x y z
N ASP A 1 -8.74 -1.52 -12.12
CA ASP A 1 -7.87 -2.69 -12.23
C ASP A 1 -8.79 -3.89 -12.33
N ASP A 2 -9.32 -4.12 -13.53
CA ASP A 2 -10.43 -5.07 -13.75
C ASP A 2 -9.98 -6.52 -13.52
N GLU A 3 -8.67 -6.76 -13.60
CA GLU A 3 -8.04 -8.07 -13.40
C GLU A 3 -7.32 -8.20 -12.04
N LYS A 4 -7.42 -7.19 -11.16
CA LYS A 4 -6.73 -7.15 -9.85
C LYS A 4 -5.21 -7.35 -9.97
N VAL A 5 -4.60 -6.96 -11.10
CA VAL A 5 -3.18 -7.11 -11.37
C VAL A 5 -2.36 -6.44 -10.27
N PHE A 6 -2.67 -5.19 -9.91
CA PHE A 6 -2.00 -4.48 -8.83
C PHE A 6 -2.17 -5.20 -7.49
N ALA A 7 -3.41 -5.58 -7.17
CA ALA A 7 -3.71 -6.25 -5.91
C ALA A 7 -2.91 -7.55 -5.73
N ASN A 8 -2.83 -8.35 -6.79
CA ASN A 8 -2.15 -9.64 -6.79
C ASN A 8 -0.63 -9.47 -6.83
N THR A 9 -0.11 -8.57 -7.68
CA THR A 9 1.34 -8.31 -7.79
C THR A 9 1.92 -7.81 -6.47
N TYR A 10 1.18 -6.99 -5.73
CA TYR A 10 1.66 -6.40 -4.47
C TYR A 10 1.17 -7.14 -3.22
N GLY A 11 0.50 -8.29 -3.37
CA GLY A 11 0.04 -9.10 -2.23
C GLY A 11 -1.01 -8.40 -1.35
N LEU A 12 -1.82 -7.53 -1.95
CA LEU A 12 -2.83 -6.71 -1.27
C LEU A 12 -4.23 -7.34 -1.33
N TRP A 13 -4.48 -8.33 -2.17
CA TRP A 13 -5.83 -8.86 -2.32
C TRP A 13 -6.29 -9.66 -1.09
N ILE A 14 -7.37 -9.23 -0.44
CA ILE A 14 -8.07 -9.98 0.62
C ILE A 14 -9.35 -10.54 0.02
N GLU A 15 -9.35 -11.83 -0.29
CA GLU A 15 -10.41 -12.49 -1.05
C GLU A 15 -11.75 -12.51 -0.29
N GLU A 16 -11.72 -12.80 1.01
CA GLU A 16 -12.89 -12.93 1.87
C GLU A 16 -13.62 -11.59 2.06
N LEU A 17 -12.87 -10.49 1.99
CA LEU A 17 -13.41 -9.13 2.13
C LEU A 17 -13.68 -8.48 0.76
N ASN A 18 -13.24 -9.10 -0.33
CA ASN A 18 -13.25 -8.54 -1.69
C ASN A 18 -12.67 -7.11 -1.71
N LYS A 19 -11.53 -6.91 -1.02
CA LYS A 19 -10.90 -5.61 -0.78
C LYS A 19 -9.39 -5.69 -0.87
N LEU A 20 -8.75 -4.52 -1.04
CA LEU A 20 -7.31 -4.36 -0.85
C LEU A 20 -6.99 -4.27 0.65
N ALA A 21 -5.87 -4.87 1.04
CA ALA A 21 -5.25 -4.67 2.33
C ALA A 21 -4.83 -3.21 2.50
N ARG A 22 -5.02 -2.69 3.72
CA ARG A 22 -4.65 -1.32 4.04
C ARG A 22 -3.13 -1.16 3.90
N SER A 23 -2.72 -0.22 3.05
CA SER A 23 -1.31 -0.05 2.67
C SER A 23 -1.01 1.39 2.26
N ILE A 24 0.27 1.77 2.34
CA ILE A 24 0.81 3.03 1.83
C ILE A 24 1.90 2.70 0.80
N PHE A 25 1.92 3.45 -0.30
CA PHE A 25 3.02 3.49 -1.25
C PHE A 25 3.41 4.95 -1.48
N VAL A 26 4.70 5.27 -1.34
CA VAL A 26 5.26 6.59 -1.68
C VAL A 26 6.14 6.39 -2.90
N ILE A 27 5.82 7.09 -3.98
CA ILE A 27 6.47 6.93 -5.29
C ILE A 27 6.95 8.32 -5.74
N ASP A 28 8.21 8.42 -6.17
CA ASP A 28 8.79 9.64 -6.71
C ASP A 28 8.32 9.88 -8.17
N VAL A 29 8.57 11.08 -8.70
CA VAL A 29 8.15 11.49 -10.05
C VAL A 29 8.75 10.64 -11.16
N ASP A 30 9.91 10.01 -10.92
CA ASP A 30 10.58 9.11 -11.87
C ASP A 30 10.06 7.65 -11.78
N GLY A 31 9.10 7.39 -10.89
CA GLY A 31 8.54 6.06 -10.65
C GLY A 31 9.28 5.23 -9.59
N THR A 32 10.29 5.79 -8.91
CA THR A 32 11.00 5.10 -7.82
C THR A 32 10.08 4.91 -6.61
N LEU A 33 9.96 3.66 -6.13
CA LEU A 33 9.26 3.36 -4.88
C LEU A 33 10.13 3.74 -3.68
N LEU A 34 9.80 4.84 -3.00
CA LEU A 34 10.55 5.36 -1.85
C LEU A 34 10.16 4.68 -0.53
N TYR A 35 8.89 4.32 -0.39
CA TYR A 35 8.37 3.68 0.83
C TYR A 35 7.17 2.80 0.49
N SER A 36 7.07 1.67 1.18
CA SER A 36 5.85 0.87 1.22
C SER A 36 5.57 0.38 2.64
N GLU A 37 4.28 0.33 2.97
CA GLU A 37 3.80 -0.21 4.24
C GLU A 37 2.56 -1.04 3.98
N LEU A 38 2.58 -2.28 4.45
CA LEU A 38 1.40 -3.13 4.57
C LEU A 38 1.01 -3.16 6.05
N VAL A 39 -0.19 -2.70 6.36
CA VAL A 39 -0.68 -2.67 7.74
C VAL A 39 -1.04 -4.09 8.17
N SER A 40 -0.45 -4.56 9.26
CA SER A 40 -0.62 -5.93 9.76
C SER A 40 -2.07 -6.27 10.11
N GLU A 41 -2.86 -5.26 10.51
CA GLU A 41 -4.28 -5.38 10.82
C GLU A 41 -5.06 -4.23 10.18
N THR A 42 -6.07 -4.55 9.37
CA THR A 42 -6.79 -3.54 8.56
C THR A 42 -7.50 -2.47 9.41
N ALA A 43 -7.84 -2.79 10.66
CA ALA A 43 -8.46 -1.84 11.59
C ALA A 43 -7.47 -0.82 12.18
N GLN A 44 -6.17 -1.07 12.07
CA GLN A 44 -5.13 -0.16 12.54
C GLN A 44 -4.83 0.90 11.49
N GLU A 45 -4.36 2.04 11.96
CA GLU A 45 -3.85 3.10 11.11
C GLU A 45 -2.40 2.78 10.70
N PRO A 46 -1.98 3.08 9.46
CA PRO A 46 -0.59 3.00 9.06
C PRO A 46 0.26 4.08 9.74
N ASN A 47 1.57 3.97 9.64
CA ASN A 47 2.49 4.99 10.13
C ASN A 47 2.62 6.17 9.14
N TYR A 48 1.66 7.09 9.20
CA TYR A 48 1.64 8.28 8.34
C TYR A 48 2.88 9.17 8.48
N ASP A 49 3.35 9.40 9.71
CA ASP A 49 4.54 10.23 9.94
C ASP A 49 5.78 9.64 9.27
N LYS A 50 5.93 8.31 9.34
CA LYS A 50 7.01 7.60 8.65
C LYS A 50 6.86 7.73 7.14
N ALA A 51 5.67 7.50 6.58
CA ALA A 51 5.45 7.63 5.14
C ALA A 51 5.77 9.05 4.63
N LEU A 52 5.27 10.08 5.32
CA LEU A 52 5.48 11.48 4.95
C LEU A 52 6.94 11.92 5.12
N SER A 53 7.73 11.25 5.96
CA SER A 53 9.16 11.54 6.10
C SER A 53 9.96 11.29 4.82
N TYR A 54 9.47 10.46 3.91
CA TYR A 54 10.08 10.19 2.60
C TYR A 54 9.75 11.24 1.52
N LEU A 55 8.93 12.25 1.83
CA LEU A 55 8.60 13.35 0.90
C LEU A 55 9.50 14.58 1.06
N LYS A 56 10.45 14.56 2.00
CA LYS A 56 11.29 15.71 2.37
C LYS A 56 12.51 15.86 1.48
#